data_AF-A0A7V8J171-F1
#
_entry.id   AF-A0A7V8J171-F1
#
_cell.length_a   1.000
_cell.length_b   1.000
_cell.length_c   1.000
_cell.angle_alpha   90.00
_cell.angle_beta   90.00
_cell.angle_gamma   90.00
#
_symmetry.space_group_name_H-M   'P 1'
#
loop_
_entity.id
_entity.type
_entity.pdbx_description
1 polymer ?
#
loop_
_entity_poly.entity_id
_entity_poly.type
_entity_poly.pdbx_seq_one_letter_code
_entity_poly.pdbx_strand_id
1 'polypeptide(L)'
;MSQYRLNLFIQPEHARRLDELAAKKGVSKSSIVAAALASWLSPEAGDQREAAIAKRLDRLSRQFERLERDQAIEIETLALFIRYFLTVSTPVPEAHQEAAKAQGKARFEQFVEQLGRHLLRGRSLVRDLVEDRSSVSERLDGAADGTREQGQ
;
A
#
# COMPACT_ATOMS: atom_id res chain seq x y z
N MET A 1 -5.96 47.86 -4.06
CA MET A 1 -4.69 47.62 -4.74
C MET A 1 -4.72 48.33 -6.09
N SER A 2 -3.72 49.15 -6.41
CA SER A 2 -3.62 49.77 -7.73
C SER A 2 -3.36 48.70 -8.79
N GLN A 3 -4.23 48.60 -9.80
CA GLN A 3 -4.02 47.68 -10.92
C GLN A 3 -3.12 48.35 -11.96
N TYR A 4 -2.03 47.69 -12.34
CA TYR A 4 -1.14 48.12 -13.41
C TYR A 4 -1.43 47.32 -14.68
N ARG A 5 -1.69 48.00 -15.80
CA ARG A 5 -1.99 47.34 -17.08
C ARG A 5 -0.70 47.07 -17.85
N LEU A 6 -0.44 45.80 -18.13
CA LEU A 6 0.64 45.33 -18.99
C LEU A 6 0.07 44.84 -20.32
N ASN A 7 0.63 45.31 -21.44
CA ASN A 7 0.37 44.72 -22.76
C ASN A 7 1.55 43.81 -23.11
N LEU A 8 1.30 42.51 -23.23
CA LEU A 8 2.31 41.47 -23.41
C LEU A 8 1.97 40.67 -24.68
N PHE A 9 2.98 40.26 -25.42
CA PHE A 9 2.81 39.29 -26.48
C PHE A 9 2.83 37.88 -25.89
N ILE A 10 1.84 37.07 -26.23
CA ILE A 10 1.76 35.65 -25.88
C ILE A 10 1.50 34.83 -27.13
N GLN A 11 2.03 33.61 -27.17
CA GLN A 11 1.78 32.69 -28.28
C GLN A 11 0.27 32.42 -28.41
N PRO A 12 -0.29 32.35 -29.64
CA PRO A 12 -1.73 32.16 -29.85
C PRO A 12 -2.28 30.92 -29.14
N GLU A 13 -1.51 29.83 -29.11
CA GLU A 13 -1.88 28.60 -28.41
C GLU A 13 -1.97 28.79 -26.89
N HIS A 14 -1.10 29.61 -26.29
CA HIS A 14 -1.18 29.93 -24.86
C HIS A 14 -2.38 30.81 -24.55
N ALA A 15 -2.72 31.76 -25.43
CA ALA A 15 -3.94 32.56 -25.30
C ALA A 15 -5.17 31.66 -25.30
N ARG A 16 -5.25 30.72 -26.24
CA ARG A 16 -6.36 29.75 -26.33
C ARG A 16 -6.51 28.92 -25.05
N ARG A 17 -5.42 28.35 -24.54
CA ARG A 17 -5.43 27.57 -23.29
C ARG A 17 -5.81 28.41 -22.07
N LEU A 18 -5.38 29.67 -22.03
CA LEU A 18 -5.74 30.59 -20.96
C LEU A 18 -7.25 30.90 -20.98
N ASP A 19 -7.83 31.03 -22.17
CA ASP A 19 -9.26 31.26 -22.36
C ASP A 19 -10.10 30.06 -21.91
N GLU A 20 -9.70 28.86 -22.33
CA GLU A 20 -10.33 27.60 -21.90
C GLU A 20 -10.25 27.44 -20.37
N LEU A 21 -9.10 27.75 -19.78
CA LEU A 21 -8.89 27.64 -18.33
C LEU A 21 -9.72 28.66 -17.56
N ALA A 22 -9.79 29.91 -18.04
CA ALA A 22 -10.62 30.97 -17.48
C ALA A 22 -12.10 30.58 -17.49
N ALA A 23 -12.60 30.06 -18.63
CA ALA A 23 -13.97 29.58 -18.76
C ALA A 23 -14.25 28.40 -17.83
N LYS A 24 -13.35 27.40 -17.80
CA LYS A 24 -13.51 26.20 -16.96
C LYS A 24 -13.52 26.53 -15.46
N LYS A 25 -12.73 27.51 -15.03
CA LYS A 25 -12.63 27.91 -13.61
C LYS A 25 -13.57 29.05 -13.21
N GLY A 26 -14.26 29.68 -14.16
CA GLY A 26 -15.14 30.82 -13.89
C GLY A 26 -14.42 32.07 -13.36
N VAL A 27 -13.16 32.29 -13.76
CA VAL A 27 -12.32 33.42 -13.29
C VAL A 27 -11.74 34.20 -14.47
N SER A 28 -11.30 35.44 -14.23
CA SER A 28 -10.72 36.27 -15.28
C SER A 28 -9.31 35.80 -15.69
N LYS A 29 -8.95 35.99 -16.96
CA LYS A 29 -7.60 35.71 -17.48
C LYS A 29 -6.52 36.45 -16.68
N SER A 30 -6.77 37.72 -16.36
CA SER A 30 -5.88 38.55 -15.55
C SER A 30 -5.70 37.97 -14.13
N SER A 31 -6.74 37.41 -13.52
CA SER A 31 -6.63 36.73 -12.22
C SER A 31 -5.77 35.48 -12.29
N ILE A 32 -5.89 34.69 -13.37
CA ILE A 32 -5.04 33.51 -13.58
C ILE A 32 -3.58 33.91 -13.77
N VAL A 33 -3.32 34.90 -14.64
CA VAL A 33 -1.96 35.39 -14.91
C VAL A 33 -1.33 36.00 -13.66
N ALA A 34 -2.08 36.80 -12.89
CA ALA A 34 -1.60 37.38 -11.64
C ALA A 34 -1.27 36.30 -10.61
N ALA A 35 -2.12 35.28 -10.46
CA ALA A 35 -1.86 34.16 -9.56
C ALA A 35 -0.65 33.32 -10.00
N ALA A 36 -0.52 33.04 -11.29
CA ALA A 36 0.62 32.32 -11.84
C ALA A 36 1.93 33.11 -11.64
N LEU A 37 1.91 34.42 -11.87
CA LEU A 37 3.07 35.29 -11.68
C LEU A 37 3.45 35.41 -10.20
N ALA A 38 2.48 35.58 -9.31
CA ALA A 38 2.71 35.59 -7.87
C ALA A 38 3.30 34.26 -7.38
N SER A 39 2.81 33.14 -7.89
CA SER A 39 3.36 31.82 -7.59
C SER A 39 4.77 31.63 -8.15
N TRP A 40 5.06 32.16 -9.35
CA TRP A 40 6.38 32.05 -9.98
C TRP A 40 7.45 32.92 -9.28
N LEU A 41 7.04 34.09 -8.80
CA LEU A 41 7.94 35.03 -8.12
C LEU A 41 8.11 34.75 -6.62
N SER A 42 7.38 33.78 -6.06
CA SER A 42 7.53 33.39 -4.65
C SER A 42 8.74 32.44 -4.49
N PRO A 43 9.79 32.83 -3.74
CA PRO A 43 10.93 31.95 -3.46
C PRO A 43 10.51 30.66 -2.73
N GLU A 44 9.52 30.79 -1.84
CA GLU A 44 9.06 29.74 -0.95
C GLU A 44 8.29 28.62 -1.69
N ALA A 45 7.65 28.93 -2.82
CA ALA A 45 6.83 27.97 -3.55
C ALA A 45 7.67 26.85 -4.19
N GLY A 46 8.88 27.17 -4.67
CA GLY A 46 9.84 26.20 -5.18
C GLY A 46 10.38 25.32 -4.06
N ASP A 47 10.93 25.94 -3.02
CA ASP A 47 11.56 25.26 -1.89
C ASP A 47 10.60 24.33 -1.14
N GLN A 48 9.35 24.77 -0.90
CA GLN A 48 8.34 23.94 -0.25
C GLN A 48 7.96 22.72 -1.09
N ARG A 49 7.87 22.88 -2.41
CA ARG A 49 7.55 21.78 -3.32
C ARG A 49 8.70 20.76 -3.37
N GLU A 50 9.93 21.23 -3.45
CA GLU A 50 11.12 20.37 -3.42
C GLU A 50 11.26 19.64 -2.08
N ALA A 51 11.07 20.33 -0.95
CA ALA A 51 11.07 19.72 0.37
C ALA A 51 9.97 18.66 0.54
N ALA A 52 8.77 18.91 0.01
CA ALA A 52 7.68 17.94 0.04
C ALA A 52 8.00 16.68 -0.79
N ILE A 53 8.64 16.85 -1.95
CA ILE A 53 9.10 15.74 -2.79
C ILE A 53 10.19 14.95 -2.07
N ALA A 54 11.21 15.63 -1.52
CA ALA A 54 12.29 14.99 -0.77
C ALA A 54 11.76 14.18 0.42
N LYS A 55 10.80 14.72 1.18
CA LYS A 55 10.15 14.02 2.29
C LYS A 55 9.36 12.79 1.84
N ARG A 56 8.70 12.87 0.68
CA ARG A 56 7.99 11.71 0.11
C ARG A 56 8.96 10.64 -0.37
N LEU A 57 10.09 11.03 -0.95
CA LEU A 57 11.16 10.10 -1.34
C LEU A 57 11.78 9.41 -0.14
N ASP A 58 12.13 10.14 0.93
CA ASP A 58 12.64 9.56 2.18
C ASP A 58 11.65 8.54 2.77
N ARG A 59 10.35 8.87 2.79
CA ARG A 59 9.32 7.93 3.23
C ARG A 59 9.28 6.67 2.37
N LEU A 60 9.39 6.79 1.05
CA LEU A 60 9.42 5.63 0.15
C LEU A 60 10.67 4.78 0.39
N SER A 61 11.85 5.39 0.55
CA SER A 61 13.09 4.67 0.86
C SER A 61 12.96 3.85 2.14
N ARG A 62 12.44 4.43 3.23
CA ARG A 62 12.19 3.70 4.48
C ARG A 62 11.19 2.56 4.32
N GLN A 63 10.17 2.74 3.48
CA GLN A 63 9.23 1.66 3.17
C GLN A 63 9.90 0.52 2.40
N PHE A 64 10.81 0.82 1.47
CA PHE A 64 11.59 -0.18 0.75
C PHE A 64 12.56 -0.92 1.67
N GLU A 65 13.31 -0.23 2.52
CA GLU A 65 14.20 -0.88 3.50
C GLU A 65 13.44 -1.83 4.43
N ARG A 66 12.22 -1.46 4.83
CA ARG A 66 11.35 -2.36 5.61
C ARG A 66 10.90 -3.56 4.78
N LEU A 67 10.48 -3.34 3.53
CA LEU A 67 10.07 -4.42 2.63
C LEU A 67 11.21 -5.41 2.37
N GLU A 68 12.43 -4.92 2.16
CA GLU A 68 13.62 -5.76 1.99
C GLU A 68 13.89 -6.62 3.23
N ARG A 69 13.78 -6.03 4.43
CA ARG A 69 13.91 -6.78 5.68
C ARG A 69 12.82 -7.84 5.82
N ASP A 70 11.56 -7.46 5.61
CA ASP A 70 10.43 -8.37 5.74
C ASP A 70 10.55 -9.52 4.72
N GLN A 71 11.02 -9.24 3.50
CA GLN A 71 11.31 -10.25 2.47
C GLN A 71 12.46 -11.19 2.87
N ALA A 72 13.54 -10.67 3.47
CA ALA A 72 14.62 -11.51 3.96
C ALA A 72 14.12 -12.48 5.05
N ILE A 73 13.30 -11.99 5.98
CA ILE A 73 12.69 -12.81 7.03
C ILE A 73 11.76 -13.88 6.41
N GLU A 74 10.97 -13.54 5.40
CA GLU A 74 10.12 -14.51 4.69
C GLU A 74 10.96 -15.60 4.02
N ILE A 75 12.07 -15.25 3.36
CA ILE A 75 12.98 -16.20 2.71
C ILE A 75 13.60 -17.14 3.75
N GLU A 76 14.11 -16.61 4.86
CA GLU A 76 14.69 -17.40 5.94
C GLU A 76 13.65 -18.35 6.56
N THR A 77 12.44 -17.84 6.80
CA THR A 77 11.34 -18.64 7.35
C THR A 77 10.95 -19.77 6.40
N LEU A 78 10.84 -19.49 5.10
CA LEU A 78 10.53 -20.51 4.09
C LEU A 78 11.64 -21.56 4.00
N ALA A 79 12.90 -21.16 4.04
CA ALA A 79 14.04 -22.09 4.05
C ALA A 79 13.99 -23.01 5.28
N LEU A 80 13.69 -22.46 6.47
CA LEU A 80 13.52 -23.25 7.69
C LEU A 80 12.33 -24.22 7.58
N PHE A 81 11.20 -23.76 7.04
CA PHE A 81 10.02 -24.60 6.80
C PHE A 81 10.34 -25.75 5.84
N ILE A 82 10.99 -25.49 4.70
CA ILE A 82 11.38 -26.52 3.73
C ILE A 82 12.32 -27.54 4.39
N ARG A 83 13.34 -27.06 5.13
CA ARG A 83 14.27 -27.94 5.84
C ARG A 83 13.53 -28.83 6.83
N TYR A 84 12.66 -28.26 7.65
CA TYR A 84 11.83 -29.00 8.59
C TYR A 84 10.96 -30.02 7.86
N PHE A 85 10.24 -29.61 6.82
CA PHE A 85 9.37 -30.46 6.02
C PHE A 85 10.13 -31.67 5.47
N LEU A 86 11.31 -31.47 4.86
CA LEU A 86 12.13 -32.57 4.35
C LEU A 86 12.71 -33.47 5.45
N THR A 87 12.89 -32.94 6.66
CA THR A 87 13.40 -33.71 7.81
C THR A 87 12.32 -34.64 8.39
N VAL A 88 11.07 -34.16 8.49
CA VAL A 88 9.97 -34.92 9.10
C VAL A 88 9.11 -35.70 8.11
N SER A 89 9.18 -35.38 6.81
CA SER A 89 8.38 -36.07 5.79
C SER A 89 8.84 -37.51 5.64
N THR A 90 7.95 -38.45 5.98
CA THR A 90 8.19 -39.87 5.75
C THR A 90 8.25 -40.13 4.24
N PRO A 91 9.30 -40.79 3.72
CA PRO A 91 9.39 -41.11 2.31
C PRO A 91 8.25 -42.05 1.90
N VAL A 92 7.63 -41.75 0.76
CA VAL A 92 6.55 -42.57 0.21
C VAL A 92 7.16 -43.81 -0.48
N PRO A 93 6.65 -45.03 -0.19
CA PRO A 93 7.08 -46.23 -0.90
C PRO A 93 6.95 -46.08 -2.42
N GLU A 94 7.88 -46.66 -3.18
CA GLU A 94 7.96 -46.50 -4.64
C GLU A 94 6.64 -46.87 -5.35
N ALA A 95 6.00 -47.95 -4.90
CA ALA A 95 4.70 -48.41 -5.41
C ALA A 95 3.55 -47.39 -5.26
N HIS A 96 3.69 -46.40 -4.37
CA HIS A 96 2.67 -45.39 -4.09
C HIS A 96 3.10 -43.98 -4.51
N GLN A 97 4.29 -43.80 -5.11
CA GLN A 97 4.80 -42.47 -5.47
C GLN A 97 3.89 -41.73 -6.45
N GLU A 98 3.42 -42.40 -7.51
CA GLU A 98 2.55 -41.76 -8.51
C GLU A 98 1.21 -41.33 -7.92
N ALA A 99 0.62 -42.17 -7.04
CA ALA A 99 -0.60 -41.81 -6.33
C ALA A 99 -0.39 -40.63 -5.38
N ALA A 100 0.73 -40.61 -4.63
CA ALA A 100 1.06 -39.51 -3.74
C ALA A 100 1.34 -38.20 -4.49
N LYS A 101 2.05 -38.24 -5.63
CA LYS A 101 2.27 -37.08 -6.51
C LYS A 101 0.94 -36.54 -7.03
N ALA A 102 0.07 -37.41 -7.55
CA ALA A 102 -1.25 -37.02 -8.06
C ALA A 102 -2.10 -36.37 -6.96
N GLN A 103 -2.12 -36.95 -5.75
CA GLN A 103 -2.84 -36.39 -4.61
C GLN A 103 -2.25 -35.03 -4.17
N GLY A 104 -0.92 -34.91 -4.12
CA GLY A 104 -0.24 -33.65 -3.79
C GLY A 104 -0.59 -32.55 -4.78
N LYS A 105 -0.58 -32.85 -6.08
CA LYS A 105 -0.99 -31.92 -7.13
C LYS A 105 -2.44 -31.47 -6.96
N ALA A 106 -3.36 -32.41 -6.76
CA ALA A 106 -4.79 -32.10 -6.58
C ALA A 106 -5.03 -31.20 -5.35
N ARG A 107 -4.35 -31.47 -4.23
CA ARG A 107 -4.43 -30.63 -3.01
C ARG A 107 -3.87 -29.23 -3.25
N PHE A 108 -2.75 -29.13 -3.97
CA PHE A 108 -2.15 -27.84 -4.28
C PHE A 108 -3.05 -27.00 -5.19
N GLU A 109 -3.64 -27.59 -6.22
CA GLU A 109 -4.59 -26.90 -7.11
C GLU A 109 -5.79 -26.35 -6.34
N GLN A 110 -6.37 -27.15 -5.45
CA GLN A 110 -7.47 -26.70 -4.57
C GLN A 110 -7.04 -25.54 -3.66
N PHE A 111 -5.84 -25.61 -3.09
CA PHE A 111 -5.29 -24.52 -2.28
C PHE A 111 -5.13 -23.23 -3.11
N VAL A 112 -4.54 -23.31 -4.31
CA VAL A 112 -4.35 -22.15 -5.19
C VAL A 112 -5.69 -21.53 -5.58
N GLU A 113 -6.70 -22.35 -5.88
CA GLU A 113 -8.04 -21.87 -6.19
C GLU A 113 -8.68 -21.15 -4.98
N GLN A 114 -8.58 -21.72 -3.78
CA GLN A 114 -9.07 -21.08 -2.56
C GLN A 114 -8.34 -19.76 -2.26
N LEU A 115 -7.01 -19.74 -2.39
CA LEU A 115 -6.20 -18.54 -2.21
C LEU A 115 -6.59 -17.46 -3.23
N GLY A 116 -6.73 -17.83 -4.51
CA GLY A 116 -7.18 -16.92 -5.56
C GLY A 116 -8.55 -16.32 -5.27
N ARG A 117 -9.52 -17.15 -4.83
CA ARG A 117 -10.83 -16.66 -4.38
C ARG A 117 -10.75 -15.71 -3.20
N HIS A 118 -9.85 -15.96 -2.24
CA HIS A 118 -9.66 -15.10 -1.09
C HIS A 118 -9.08 -13.73 -1.51
N LEU A 119 -8.03 -13.73 -2.33
CA LEU A 119 -7.37 -12.51 -2.82
C LEU A 119 -8.31 -11.63 -3.65
N LEU A 120 -9.14 -12.24 -4.52
CA LEU A 120 -10.14 -11.50 -5.31
C LEU A 120 -11.20 -10.78 -4.48
N ARG A 121 -11.44 -11.23 -3.22
CA ARG A 121 -12.35 -10.55 -2.29
C ARG A 121 -11.71 -9.32 -1.61
N GLY A 122 -10.44 -9.03 -1.90
CA GLY A 122 -9.74 -7.85 -1.38
C GLY A 122 -9.38 -7.92 0.11
N ARG A 123 -9.52 -9.09 0.74
CA ARG A 123 -9.14 -9.29 2.15
C ARG A 123 -7.68 -9.69 2.26
N SER A 124 -7.01 -9.14 3.26
CA SER A 124 -5.63 -9.50 3.58
C SER A 124 -5.66 -10.65 4.58
N LEU A 125 -5.16 -11.83 4.19
CA LEU A 125 -4.99 -12.98 5.09
C LEU A 125 -4.27 -12.59 6.37
N VAL A 126 -3.22 -11.77 6.26
CA VAL A 126 -2.45 -11.29 7.42
C VAL A 126 -3.32 -10.44 8.34
N ARG A 127 -4.17 -9.58 7.78
CA ARG A 127 -5.07 -8.74 8.55
C ARG A 127 -6.18 -9.55 9.23
N ASP A 128 -6.81 -10.47 8.50
CA ASP A 128 -7.85 -11.36 9.04
C ASP A 128 -7.30 -12.18 10.22
N LEU A 129 -6.05 -12.68 10.12
CA LEU A 129 -5.39 -13.42 11.21
C LEU A 129 -5.03 -12.54 12.42
N VAL A 130 -4.64 -11.28 12.20
CA VAL A 130 -4.38 -10.34 13.30
C VAL A 130 -5.67 -9.98 14.03
N GLU A 131 -6.76 -9.74 13.29
CA GLU A 131 -8.09 -9.44 13.85
C GLU A 131 -8.67 -10.65 14.63
N ASP A 132 -8.48 -11.88 14.13
CA ASP A 132 -8.85 -13.09 14.87
C ASP A 132 -8.06 -13.24 16.17
N ARG A 133 -6.74 -12.98 16.15
CA ARG A 133 -5.91 -13.03 17.37
C ARG A 133 -6.27 -11.98 18.40
N SER A 134 -6.58 -10.74 17.99
CA SER A 134 -7.06 -9.72 18.92
C SER A 134 -8.41 -10.09 19.52
N SER A 135 -9.32 -10.66 18.73
CA SER A 135 -10.62 -11.12 19.23
C SER A 135 -10.51 -12.29 20.22
N VAL A 136 -9.51 -13.18 20.04
CA VAL A 136 -9.22 -14.27 20.98
C VAL A 136 -8.60 -13.71 22.26
N SER A 137 -7.70 -12.73 22.18
CA SER A 137 -7.13 -12.06 23.35
C SER A 137 -8.20 -11.37 24.19
N GLU A 138 -9.09 -10.60 23.57
CA GLU A 138 -10.18 -9.88 24.25
C GLU A 138 -11.16 -10.83 24.97
N ARG A 139 -11.44 -12.01 24.39
CA ARG A 139 -12.27 -13.04 25.03
C ARG A 139 -11.58 -13.68 26.24
N LEU A 140 -10.27 -13.87 26.18
CA LEU A 140 -9.49 -14.43 27.29
C LEU A 140 -9.36 -13.42 28.44
N ASP A 141 -9.18 -12.13 28.13
CA ASP A 141 -9.11 -11.06 29.11
C ASP A 141 -10.47 -10.81 29.78
N GLY A 142 -11.58 -10.85 29.03
CA GLY A 142 -12.94 -10.74 29.58
C GLY A 142 -13.38 -11.94 30.45
N ALA A 143 -12.91 -13.15 30.14
CA ALA A 143 -13.15 -14.34 30.97
C ALA A 143 -12.37 -14.31 32.31
N ALA A 144 -11.19 -13.68 32.32
CA ALA A 144 -10.40 -13.50 33.53
C ALA A 144 -11.00 -12.46 34.49
N ASP A 145 -11.70 -11.45 33.96
CA ASP A 145 -12.35 -10.40 34.77
C ASP A 145 -13.66 -10.88 35.41
N GLY A 146 -14.49 -11.63 34.66
CA GLY A 146 -15.74 -12.21 35.18
C GLY A 146 -15.54 -13.28 36.27
N THR A 147 -14.33 -13.83 36.42
CA THR A 147 -14.01 -14.78 37.49
C THR A 147 -13.67 -14.09 38.81
N ARG A 148 -13.36 -12.77 38.80
CA ARG A 148 -13.03 -11.99 40.01
C ARG A 148 -14.23 -11.40 40.73
N GLU A 149 -15.39 -11.28 40.06
CA GLU A 149 -16.62 -10.73 40.66
C GLU A 149 -17.50 -11.76 41.38
N GLN A 150 -17.25 -13.07 41.21
CA GLN A 150 -18.04 -14.14 41.88
C GLN A 150 -17.41 -14.65 43.19
N GLY A 151 -16.34 -14.00 43.66
CA GLY A 151 -15.61 -14.37 44.87
C GLY A 151 -15.57 -13.25 45.92
N GLN A 152 -16.73 -12.72 46.32
CA GLN A 152 -16.92 -11.95 47.55
C GLN A 152 -18.26 -12.28 48.19
#